data_AF-A0A965MK67-F1
#
_entry.id   AF-A0A965MK67-F1
#
_cell.length_a   1.000
_cell.length_b   1.000
_cell.length_c   1.000
_cell.angle_alpha   90.00
_cell.angle_beta   90.00
_cell.angle_gamma   90.00
#
_symmetry.space_group_name_H-M   'P 1'
#
loop_
_entity.id
_entity.type
_entity.pdbx_description
1 polymer ?
#
loop_
_entity_poly.entity_id
_entity_poly.type
_entity_poly.pdbx_seq_one_letter_code
_entity_poly.pdbx_strand_id
1 'polypeptide(L)'
;MTQRITRMISIGRDNIMQLMQQDNFFAAVPGLMPLKAQFEACRAAYDQSAKDRGCRCRADLNTLNPCLAAFLDTLEAAKENNRELMNQFIQFVAKTPNIETTGVTIYYAPPNGSAPQRYTYP
;
A
#
# COMPACT_ATOMS: atom_id res chain seq x y z
N MET A 1 -17.51 -2.16 -28.50
CA MET A 1 -16.55 -2.97 -27.72
C MET A 1 -15.61 -2.00 -27.02
N THR A 2 -15.70 -1.88 -25.69
CA THR A 2 -14.83 -0.99 -24.91
C THR A 2 -13.42 -1.60 -24.89
N GLN A 3 -12.42 -0.84 -25.33
CA GLN A 3 -11.02 -1.26 -25.27
C GLN A 3 -10.64 -1.50 -23.81
N ARG A 4 -10.38 -2.74 -23.43
CA ARG A 4 -9.82 -3.09 -22.11
C ARG A 4 -8.36 -2.65 -22.12
N ILE A 5 -8.08 -1.49 -21.56
CA ILE A 5 -6.71 -1.02 -21.39
C ILE A 5 -6.18 -1.65 -20.12
N THR A 6 -5.33 -2.66 -20.29
CA THR A 6 -4.55 -3.26 -19.22
C THR A 6 -3.45 -2.28 -18.78
N ARG A 7 -3.46 -1.82 -17.52
CA ARG A 7 -2.40 -0.93 -16.99
C ARG A 7 -1.83 -1.42 -15.66
N MET A 8 -0.55 -1.14 -15.46
CA MET A 8 0.07 -1.17 -14.13
C MET A 8 -0.15 0.17 -13.44
N ILE A 9 -0.70 0.16 -12.23
CA ILE A 9 -0.84 1.37 -11.42
C ILE A 9 0.39 1.50 -10.52
N SER A 10 1.04 2.66 -10.55
CA SER A 10 2.15 2.98 -9.66
C SER A 10 1.62 3.66 -8.39
N ILE A 11 1.82 3.04 -7.23
CA ILE A 11 1.47 3.63 -5.94
C ILE A 11 2.72 3.92 -5.13
N GLY A 12 2.82 5.16 -4.64
CA GLY A 12 3.85 5.54 -3.70
C GLY A 12 3.47 5.20 -2.26
N ARG A 13 4.44 5.29 -1.37
CA ARG A 13 4.27 5.13 0.08
C ARG A 13 3.07 5.89 0.66
N ASP A 14 2.98 7.18 0.34
CA ASP A 14 1.94 8.05 0.91
C ASP A 14 0.55 7.65 0.38
N ASN A 15 0.47 7.14 -0.85
CA ASN A 15 -0.75 6.57 -1.40
C ASN A 15 -1.15 5.28 -0.68
N ILE A 16 -0.20 4.41 -0.33
CA ILE A 16 -0.48 3.21 0.45
C ILE A 16 -1.08 3.59 1.81
N MET A 17 -0.48 4.55 2.49
CA MET A 17 -1.02 5.06 3.75
C MET A 17 -2.43 5.64 3.58
N GLN A 18 -2.71 6.35 2.49
CA GLN A 18 -4.04 6.89 2.20
C GLN A 18 -5.07 5.80 1.83
N LEU A 19 -4.67 4.77 1.07
CA LEU A 19 -5.53 3.65 0.69
C LEU A 19 -5.98 2.89 1.93
N MET A 20 -5.07 2.64 2.87
CA MET A 20 -5.35 1.96 4.13
C MET A 20 -6.17 2.80 5.11
N GLN A 21 -6.26 4.11 4.90
CA GLN A 21 -7.16 5.00 5.65
C GLN A 21 -8.60 4.93 5.17
N GLN A 22 -8.88 4.34 4.01
CA GLN A 22 -10.25 4.20 3.56
C GLN A 22 -10.96 3.18 4.48
N ASP A 23 -12.11 3.57 5.01
CA ASP A 23 -12.89 2.74 5.95
C ASP A 23 -13.24 1.35 5.39
N ASN A 24 -13.28 1.23 4.06
CA ASN A 24 -13.58 0.00 3.35
C ASN A 24 -12.34 -0.79 2.90
N PHE A 25 -11.11 -0.36 3.21
CA PHE A 25 -9.89 -1.05 2.75
C PHE A 25 -9.82 -2.49 3.28
N PHE A 26 -9.85 -2.66 4.59
CA PHE A 26 -9.77 -3.98 5.23
C PHE A 26 -11.04 -4.82 5.01
N ALA A 27 -12.17 -4.18 4.69
CA ALA A 27 -13.38 -4.88 4.25
C ALA A 27 -13.24 -5.40 2.81
N ALA A 28 -12.54 -4.66 1.94
CA ALA A 28 -12.32 -5.03 0.55
C ALA A 28 -11.11 -5.96 0.34
N VAL A 29 -10.16 -5.96 1.27
CA VAL A 29 -8.95 -6.82 1.27
C VAL A 29 -8.83 -7.55 2.61
N PRO A 30 -9.74 -8.48 2.93
CA PRO A 30 -9.82 -9.13 4.24
C PRO A 30 -8.57 -9.88 4.66
N GLY A 31 -7.78 -10.42 3.72
CA GLY A 31 -6.53 -11.10 4.07
C GLY A 31 -5.44 -10.18 4.65
N LEU A 32 -5.63 -8.85 4.60
CA LEU A 32 -4.78 -7.87 5.29
C LEU A 32 -5.32 -7.48 6.67
N MET A 33 -6.47 -7.98 7.10
CA MET A 33 -7.04 -7.68 8.43
C MET A 33 -6.07 -7.92 9.61
N PRO A 34 -5.22 -8.96 9.62
CA PRO A 34 -4.27 -9.16 10.72
C PRO A 34 -3.29 -8.00 10.90
N LEU A 35 -3.03 -7.22 9.85
CA LEU A 35 -2.14 -6.05 9.91
C LEU A 35 -2.86 -4.78 10.40
N LYS A 36 -4.19 -4.78 10.50
CA LYS A 36 -4.99 -3.58 10.78
C LYS A 36 -4.53 -2.84 12.05
N ALA A 37 -4.42 -3.55 13.17
CA ALA A 37 -4.02 -2.95 14.44
C ALA A 37 -2.59 -2.37 14.40
N GLN A 38 -1.67 -3.07 13.72
CA GLN A 38 -0.29 -2.61 13.54
C GLN A 38 -0.26 -1.32 12.70
N PHE A 39 -1.04 -1.26 11.62
CA PHE A 39 -1.16 -0.08 10.79
C PHE A 39 -1.83 1.10 11.48
N GLU A 40 -2.86 0.86 12.29
CA GLU A 40 -3.51 1.89 13.10
C GLU A 40 -2.53 2.53 14.09
N ALA A 41 -1.66 1.73 14.71
CA ALA A 41 -0.60 2.23 15.60
C ALA A 41 0.43 3.09 14.85
N CYS A 42 0.92 2.63 13.69
CA CYS A 42 1.84 3.41 12.86
C CYS A 42 1.21 4.68 12.29
N ARG A 43 -0.10 4.63 12.00
CA ARG A 43 -0.88 5.80 11.58
C ARG A 43 -0.92 6.85 12.67
N ALA A 44 -1.23 6.47 13.91
CA ALA A 44 -1.27 7.42 15.02
C ALA A 44 0.07 8.19 15.15
N ALA A 45 1.18 7.47 14.99
CA ALA A 45 2.51 8.08 14.97
C ALA A 45 2.77 8.96 13.73
N TYR A 46 2.30 8.55 12.54
CA TYR A 46 2.40 9.35 11.32
C TYR A 46 1.62 10.66 11.41
N ASP A 47 0.35 10.59 11.81
CA ASP A 47 -0.54 11.75 11.93
C ASP A 47 -0.02 12.72 12.99
N GLN A 48 0.51 12.19 14.11
CA GLN A 48 1.16 13.00 15.14
C GLN A 48 2.42 13.69 14.59
N SER A 49 3.31 12.95 13.93
CA SER A 49 4.54 13.51 13.37
C SER A 49 4.28 14.53 12.25
N ALA A 50 3.23 14.33 11.45
CA ALA A 50 2.80 15.27 10.42
C ALA A 50 2.26 16.58 11.02
N LYS A 51 1.53 16.51 12.14
CA LYS A 51 1.07 17.69 12.89
C LYS A 51 2.25 18.46 13.51
N ASP A 52 3.20 17.73 14.10
CA ASP A 52 4.33 18.34 14.82
C ASP A 52 5.37 18.99 13.89
N ARG A 53 5.53 18.47 12.66
CA ARG A 53 6.53 18.97 11.69
C ARG A 53 5.94 19.84 10.57
N GLY A 54 4.62 19.99 10.50
CA GLY A 54 3.93 20.76 9.46
C GLY A 54 4.03 20.20 8.03
N CYS A 55 4.65 19.02 7.84
CA CYS A 55 4.79 18.36 6.54
C CYS A 55 4.73 16.84 6.68
N ARG A 56 3.95 16.21 5.80
CA ARG A 56 3.76 14.75 5.67
C ARG A 56 4.98 14.01 5.09
N CYS A 57 5.96 14.78 4.61
CA CYS A 57 7.09 14.33 3.80
C CYS A 57 8.20 13.63 4.59
N ARG A 58 8.29 13.90 5.91
CA ARG A 58 9.32 13.36 6.84
C ARG A 58 8.73 12.94 8.19
N ALA A 59 7.45 12.59 8.22
CA ALA A 59 6.89 11.97 9.40
C ALA A 59 7.72 10.72 9.74
N ASP A 60 8.04 10.57 11.03
CA ASP A 60 9.12 9.75 11.56
C ASP A 60 9.25 8.41 10.83
N LEU A 61 10.17 8.35 9.86
CA LEU A 61 10.35 7.21 8.98
C LEU A 61 10.59 5.94 9.81
N ASN A 62 11.23 6.08 10.96
CA ASN A 62 11.48 5.01 11.90
C ASN A 62 10.20 4.32 12.40
N THR A 63 9.08 5.04 12.47
CA THR A 63 7.80 4.48 12.95
C THR A 63 6.94 3.91 11.83
N LEU A 64 6.98 4.47 10.62
CA LEU A 64 6.20 3.93 9.49
C LEU A 64 6.86 2.78 8.76
N ASN A 65 8.18 2.77 8.69
CA ASN A 65 8.90 1.76 7.93
C ASN A 65 8.64 0.33 8.43
N PRO A 66 8.55 0.06 9.74
CA PRO A 66 8.16 -1.28 10.21
C PRO A 66 6.78 -1.73 9.71
N CYS A 67 5.81 -0.80 9.64
CA CYS A 67 4.49 -1.11 9.11
C CYS A 67 4.49 -1.34 7.60
N LEU A 68 5.14 -0.44 6.85
CA LEU A 68 5.27 -0.58 5.40
C LEU A 68 6.03 -1.85 5.02
N ALA A 69 7.09 -2.20 5.76
CA ALA A 69 7.81 -3.45 5.59
C ALA A 69 6.91 -4.66 5.85
N ALA A 70 6.18 -4.70 6.98
CA ALA A 70 5.26 -5.80 7.29
C ALA A 70 4.16 -5.98 6.23
N PHE A 71 3.66 -4.89 5.65
CA PHE A 71 2.72 -4.95 4.54
C PHE A 71 3.35 -5.48 3.26
N LEU A 72 4.54 -4.99 2.89
CA LEU A 72 5.26 -5.47 1.72
C LEU A 72 5.61 -6.95 1.86
N ASP A 73 6.04 -7.38 3.04
CA ASP A 73 6.33 -8.79 3.35
C ASP A 73 5.06 -9.65 3.23
N THR A 74 3.92 -9.14 3.70
CA THR A 74 2.63 -9.85 3.57
C THR A 74 2.19 -9.96 2.12
N LEU A 75 2.35 -8.90 1.32
CA LEU A 75 2.05 -8.93 -0.11
C LEU A 75 3.01 -9.84 -0.87
N GLU A 76 4.30 -9.85 -0.53
CA GLU A 76 5.29 -10.73 -1.16
C GLU A 76 5.01 -12.19 -0.82
N ALA A 77 4.68 -12.51 0.43
CA ALA A 77 4.27 -13.86 0.82
C ALA A 77 2.98 -14.30 0.12
N ALA A 78 2.03 -13.37 -0.05
CA ALA A 78 0.76 -13.61 -0.73
C ALA A 78 0.90 -13.77 -2.25
N LYS A 79 1.89 -13.12 -2.88
CA LYS A 79 2.16 -13.26 -4.31
C LYS A 79 2.41 -14.73 -4.71
N GLU A 80 3.09 -15.48 -3.86
CA GLU A 80 3.40 -16.89 -4.15
C GLU A 80 2.26 -17.84 -3.75
N ASN A 81 1.54 -17.53 -2.65
CA ASN A 81 0.65 -18.50 -1.99
C ASN A 81 -0.82 -18.07 -1.88
N ASN A 82 -1.16 -16.82 -2.18
CA ASN A 82 -2.49 -16.25 -1.97
C ASN A 82 -2.88 -15.25 -3.09
N ARG A 83 -3.18 -15.79 -4.27
CA ARG A 83 -3.65 -15.02 -5.44
C ARG A 83 -4.95 -14.25 -5.18
N GLU A 84 -5.79 -14.74 -4.28
CA GLU A 84 -7.06 -14.07 -3.94
C GLU A 84 -6.80 -12.73 -3.27
N LEU A 85 -5.91 -12.69 -2.27
CA LEU A 85 -5.51 -11.44 -1.62
C LEU A 85 -4.93 -10.44 -2.62
N MET A 86 -4.07 -10.90 -3.53
CA MET A 86 -3.47 -10.04 -4.55
C MET A 86 -4.52 -9.46 -5.50
N ASN A 87 -5.47 -10.28 -5.96
CA ASN A 87 -6.57 -9.81 -6.80
C ASN A 87 -7.45 -8.79 -6.06
N GLN A 88 -7.79 -9.04 -4.80
CA GLN A 88 -8.57 -8.10 -3.97
C GLN A 88 -7.83 -6.76 -3.81
N PHE A 89 -6.54 -6.80 -3.52
CA PHE A 89 -5.70 -5.62 -3.40
C PHE A 89 -5.61 -4.85 -4.72
N ILE A 90 -5.33 -5.53 -5.83
CA ILE A 90 -5.26 -4.92 -7.17
C ILE A 90 -6.61 -4.29 -7.52
N GLN A 91 -7.72 -4.98 -7.32
CA GLN A 91 -9.08 -4.47 -7.59
C GLN A 91 -9.42 -3.25 -6.72
N PHE A 92 -8.98 -3.24 -5.46
CA PHE A 92 -9.15 -2.08 -4.59
C PHE A 92 -8.39 -0.86 -5.12
N VAL A 93 -7.13 -1.03 -5.49
CA VAL A 93 -6.29 0.04 -6.07
C VAL A 93 -6.82 0.46 -7.45
N ALA A 94 -7.45 -0.47 -8.18
CA ALA A 94 -8.02 -0.29 -9.51
C ALA A 94 -9.34 0.50 -9.55
N LYS A 95 -9.88 0.98 -8.43
CA LYS A 95 -11.15 1.74 -8.37
C LYS A 95 -11.20 3.03 -9.22
N THR A 96 -10.17 3.31 -10.01
CA THR A 96 -10.21 4.30 -11.10
C THR A 96 -11.19 3.81 -12.19
N PRO A 97 -12.24 4.57 -12.54
CA PRO A 97 -13.26 4.08 -13.46
C PRO A 97 -12.72 3.76 -14.86
N ASN A 98 -13.18 2.65 -15.44
CA ASN A 98 -12.95 2.18 -16.82
C ASN A 98 -11.55 1.64 -17.19
N ILE A 99 -10.77 1.13 -16.23
CA ILE A 99 -9.45 0.52 -16.50
C ILE A 99 -9.37 -0.86 -15.86
N GLU A 100 -9.05 -1.88 -16.65
CA GLU A 100 -8.67 -3.18 -16.11
C GLU A 100 -7.22 -3.10 -15.61
N THR A 101 -7.03 -3.18 -14.30
CA THR A 101 -5.69 -3.19 -13.70
C THR A 101 -5.22 -4.63 -13.60
N THR A 102 -4.08 -4.93 -14.22
CA THR A 102 -3.43 -6.26 -14.19
C THR A 102 -2.12 -6.19 -13.41
N GLY A 103 -2.09 -5.34 -12.39
CA GLY A 103 -0.88 -5.19 -11.63
C GLY A 103 -0.72 -3.85 -10.94
N VAL A 104 -0.04 -3.91 -9.81
CA VAL A 104 0.33 -2.75 -9.01
C VAL A 104 1.84 -2.73 -8.89
N THR A 105 2.43 -1.58 -9.17
CA THR A 105 3.82 -1.28 -8.86
C THR A 105 3.88 -0.44 -7.59
N ILE A 106 4.47 -0.98 -6.53
CA ILE A 106 4.69 -0.25 -5.28
C ILE A 106 6.10 0.33 -5.29
N TYR A 107 6.19 1.63 -5.08
CA TYR A 107 7.45 2.35 -4.87
C TYR A 107 7.66 2.60 -3.39
N TYR A 108 8.68 1.97 -2.83
CA TYR A 108 9.10 2.15 -1.45
C TYR A 108 10.54 2.66 -1.40
N ALA A 109 10.75 3.85 -0.84
CA ALA A 109 12.09 4.40 -0.60
C ALA A 109 12.54 4.00 0.81
N PRO A 110 13.52 3.09 0.96
CA PRO A 110 13.96 2.65 2.27
C PRO A 110 14.64 3.78 3.08
N PRO A 111 14.58 3.75 4.42
CA PRO A 111 15.13 4.82 5.27
C PRO A 111 16.64 4.99 5.18
N ASN A 112 17.35 3.93 4.82
CA ASN A 112 18.81 3.89 4.78
C ASN A 112 19.40 4.60 3.55
N GLY A 113 18.60 5.33 2.77
CA GLY A 113 19.05 6.03 1.56
C GLY A 113 19.30 5.11 0.37
N SER A 114 18.91 3.84 0.45
CA SER A 114 18.96 2.91 -0.68
C SER A 114 18.06 3.37 -1.81
N ALA A 115 18.35 2.89 -3.01
CA ALA A 115 17.48 3.08 -4.17
C ALA A 115 16.04 2.64 -3.83
N PRO A 116 15.01 3.38 -4.31
CA PRO A 116 13.63 2.96 -4.16
C PRO A 116 13.43 1.54 -4.66
N GLN A 117 12.87 0.70 -3.80
CA GLN A 117 12.47 -0.65 -4.13
C GLN A 117 11.16 -0.61 -4.91
N ARG A 118 11.13 -1.39 -5.99
CA ARG A 118 9.99 -1.53 -6.88
C ARG A 118 9.43 -2.94 -6.74
N TYR A 119 8.20 -3.04 -6.25
CA TYR A 119 7.48 -4.31 -6.17
C TYR A 119 6.41 -4.32 -7.24
N THR A 120 6.52 -5.24 -8.21
CA THR A 120 5.56 -5.34 -9.32
C THR A 120 4.75 -6.62 -9.15
N TYR A 121 3.44 -6.48 -9.08
CA TYR A 121 2.50 -7.60 -9.07
C TYR A 121 1.81 -7.70 -10.44
N PRO A 122 1.62 -8.90 -11.02
CA PRO A 122 0.87 -9.13 -12.26
C PRO A 122 -0.66 -9.18 -12.04
#